data_AF-A5UM77-F1
#
_entry.id   AF-A5UM77-F1
#
_cell.length_a   1.000
_cell.length_b   1.000
_cell.length_c   1.000
_cell.angle_alpha   90.00
_cell.angle_beta   90.00
_cell.angle_gamma   90.00
#
_symmetry.space_group_name_H-M   'P 1'
#
loop_
_entity.id
_entity.type
_entity.pdbx_description
1 polymer ?
#
loop_
_entity_poly.entity_id
_entity_poly.type
_entity_poly.pdbx_seq_one_letter_code
_entity_poly.pdbx_strand_id
1 'polypeptide(L)'
;MSDEVLFTQKLVSKDNDNKVTIEWMVENNTRGLIENALALSQCYTHDFGNFEDGEVKSIIFDVELPSDESLKMDFGDDAVIPDKITFGGASLTYRANGVSFKTKSNTLEI
;
A
#
# COMPACT_ATOMS: atom_id res chain seq x y z
N MET A 1 3.60 -17.10 18.30
CA MET A 1 3.46 -16.49 16.97
C MET A 1 1.99 -16.25 16.76
N SER A 2 1.61 -15.06 16.31
CA SER A 2 0.22 -14.75 15.94
C SER A 2 -0.11 -15.51 14.65
N ASP A 3 -1.27 -16.17 14.61
CA ASP A 3 -1.78 -16.81 13.40
C ASP A 3 -2.47 -15.73 12.54
N GLU A 4 -1.69 -14.85 11.92
CA GLU A 4 -2.23 -13.71 11.17
C GLU A 4 -1.46 -13.43 9.87
N VAL A 5 -2.11 -12.72 8.94
CA VAL A 5 -1.45 -12.17 7.76
C VAL A 5 -1.02 -10.75 8.08
N LEU A 6 0.29 -10.49 8.02
CA LEU A 6 0.85 -9.17 8.22
C LEU A 6 0.95 -8.45 6.87
N PHE A 7 0.37 -7.27 6.80
CA PHE A 7 0.47 -6.40 5.63
C PHE A 7 1.06 -5.06 6.04
N THR A 8 2.23 -4.73 5.50
CA THR A 8 2.98 -3.51 5.84
C THR A 8 3.19 -2.66 4.61
N GLN A 9 3.10 -1.34 4.78
CA GLN A 9 3.44 -0.35 3.76
C GLN A 9 4.58 0.53 4.28
N LYS A 10 5.59 0.79 3.44
CA LYS A 10 6.79 1.55 3.81
C LYS A 10 7.16 2.55 2.72
N LEU A 11 7.61 3.73 3.13
CA LEU A 11 8.28 4.69 2.24
C LEU A 11 9.72 4.23 1.98
N VAL A 12 10.07 4.03 0.71
CA VAL A 12 11.43 3.66 0.28
C VAL A 12 12.26 4.92 0.00
N SER A 13 11.72 5.85 -0.78
CA SER A 13 12.37 7.11 -1.15
C SER A 13 11.36 8.18 -1.55
N LYS A 14 11.80 9.44 -1.50
CA LYS A 14 11.11 10.62 -2.02
C LYS A 14 12.10 11.37 -2.91
N ASP A 15 11.79 11.48 -4.20
CA ASP A 15 12.60 12.21 -5.18
C ASP A 15 12.01 13.60 -5.38
N ASN A 16 12.81 14.65 -5.11
CA ASN A 16 12.58 16.07 -5.42
C ASN A 16 11.10 16.47 -5.56
N ASP A 17 10.34 16.17 -4.51
CA ASP A 17 8.92 16.51 -4.26
C ASP A 17 7.83 15.90 -5.15
N ASN A 18 8.15 15.35 -6.33
CA ASN A 18 7.11 14.92 -7.28
C ASN A 18 6.94 13.40 -7.41
N LYS A 19 7.75 12.62 -6.69
CA LYS A 19 7.70 11.16 -6.78
C LYS A 19 8.03 10.52 -5.44
N VAL A 20 7.21 9.54 -5.05
CA VAL A 20 7.47 8.69 -3.88
C VAL A 20 7.53 7.24 -4.31
N THR A 21 8.48 6.51 -3.76
CA THR A 21 8.61 5.07 -3.96
C THR A 21 8.12 4.36 -2.72
N ILE A 22 7.15 3.47 -2.89
CA ILE A 22 6.48 2.74 -1.81
C ILE A 22 6.76 1.25 -1.96
N GLU A 23 7.02 0.60 -0.83
CA GLU A 23 7.10 -0.86 -0.73
C GLU A 23 5.88 -1.38 0.02
N TRP A 24 5.27 -2.43 -0.53
CA TRP A 24 4.29 -3.26 0.13
C TRP A 24 4.88 -4.62 0.43
N MET A 25 4.67 -5.11 1.65
CA MET A 25 5.14 -6.43 2.08
C MET A 25 3.99 -7.20 2.74
N VAL A 26 3.80 -8.44 2.31
CA VAL A 26 2.82 -9.38 2.87
C VAL A 26 3.56 -10.60 3.39
N GLU A 27 3.24 -11.00 4.62
CA GLU A 27 3.77 -12.18 5.29
C GLU A 27 2.61 -13.05 5.79
N ASN A 28 2.66 -14.35 5.45
CA ASN A 28 1.67 -15.31 5.87
C ASN A 28 2.14 -16.10 7.10
N ASN A 29 1.64 -15.75 8.29
CA ASN A 29 1.93 -16.47 9.54
C ASN A 29 0.77 -17.38 9.98
N THR A 30 -0.15 -17.75 9.09
CA THR A 30 -1.38 -18.49 9.44
C THR A 30 -1.21 -20.01 9.55
N ARG A 31 0.01 -20.56 9.40
CA ARG A 31 0.29 -22.01 9.40
C ARG A 31 -0.41 -22.79 8.29
N GLY A 32 -0.86 -22.10 7.26
CA GLY A 32 -1.60 -22.68 6.14
C GLY A 32 -1.53 -21.79 4.91
N LEU A 33 -1.99 -22.34 3.78
CA LEU A 33 -2.06 -21.62 2.52
C LEU A 33 -3.07 -20.45 2.61
N ILE A 34 -2.64 -19.28 2.18
CA ILE A 34 -3.57 -18.21 1.80
C ILE A 34 -3.59 -18.04 0.29
N GLU A 35 -4.76 -17.75 -0.25
CA GLU A 35 -5.01 -17.72 -1.68
C GLU A 35 -5.54 -16.36 -2.14
N ASN A 36 -5.18 -15.97 -3.36
CA ASN A 36 -5.70 -14.77 -4.03
C ASN A 36 -5.51 -13.49 -3.19
N ALA A 37 -4.29 -13.26 -2.69
CA ALA A 37 -3.97 -12.08 -1.91
C ALA A 37 -3.87 -10.84 -2.80
N LEU A 38 -4.92 -10.03 -2.80
CA LEU A 38 -5.07 -8.82 -3.62
C LEU A 38 -4.98 -7.57 -2.74
N ALA A 39 -3.99 -6.73 -3.05
CA ALA A 39 -3.78 -5.45 -2.38
C ALA A 39 -4.34 -4.29 -3.22
N LEU A 40 -4.98 -3.34 -2.55
CA LEU A 40 -5.59 -2.16 -3.14
C LEU A 40 -5.34 -0.93 -2.27
N SER A 41 -4.95 0.17 -2.89
CA SER A 41 -4.87 1.51 -2.28
C SER A 41 -5.57 2.56 -3.15
N GLN A 42 -5.45 3.82 -2.76
CA GLN A 42 -5.95 4.96 -3.53
C GLN A 42 -5.26 5.14 -4.91
N CYS A 43 -4.08 4.56 -5.11
CA CYS A 43 -3.24 4.82 -6.29
C CYS A 43 -2.75 3.54 -7.00
N TYR A 44 -2.85 2.37 -6.38
CA TYR A 44 -2.26 1.15 -6.92
C TYR A 44 -3.04 -0.10 -6.52
N THR A 45 -3.02 -1.11 -7.39
CA THR A 45 -3.56 -2.45 -7.17
C THR A 45 -2.49 -3.47 -7.51
N HIS A 46 -2.32 -4.48 -6.67
CA HIS A 46 -1.36 -5.55 -6.91
C HIS A 46 -1.90 -6.90 -6.47
N ASP A 47 -1.76 -7.90 -7.34
CA ASP A 47 -2.07 -9.30 -7.03
C ASP A 47 -0.78 -10.03 -6.64
N PHE A 48 -0.67 -10.41 -5.38
CA PHE A 48 0.46 -11.20 -4.88
C PHE A 48 0.28 -12.71 -5.09
N GLY A 49 -0.90 -13.14 -5.53
CA GLY A 49 -1.27 -14.54 -5.68
C GLY A 49 -1.38 -15.26 -4.33
N ASN A 50 -0.85 -16.47 -4.28
CA ASN A 50 -0.95 -17.34 -3.11
C ASN A 50 0.31 -17.25 -2.24
N PHE A 51 0.19 -17.59 -0.95
CA PHE A 51 1.32 -17.67 -0.03
C PHE A 51 1.29 -18.99 0.73
N GLU A 52 2.39 -19.73 0.70
CA GLU A 52 2.61 -20.85 1.61
C GLU A 52 2.84 -20.35 3.05
N ASP A 53 2.85 -21.26 4.02
CA ASP A 53 3.17 -20.93 5.41
C ASP A 53 4.58 -20.33 5.54
N GLY A 54 4.67 -19.17 6.19
CA GLY A 54 5.90 -18.42 6.38
C GLY A 54 6.41 -17.69 5.13
N GLU A 55 5.68 -17.72 4.01
CA GLU A 55 6.09 -17.02 2.79
C GLU A 55 5.92 -15.51 2.95
N VAL A 56 6.91 -14.78 2.43
CA VAL A 56 6.94 -13.31 2.37
C VAL A 56 7.11 -12.88 0.93
N LYS A 57 6.29 -11.94 0.48
CA LYS A 57 6.41 -11.29 -0.83
C LYS A 57 6.35 -9.79 -0.67
N SER A 58 7.09 -9.08 -1.51
CA SER A 58 7.01 -7.62 -1.60
C SER A 58 6.93 -7.13 -3.05
N ILE A 59 6.39 -5.93 -3.19
CA ILE A 59 6.38 -5.17 -4.44
C ILE A 59 6.81 -3.74 -4.12
N ILE A 60 7.60 -3.17 -5.01
CA ILE A 60 8.00 -1.77 -4.98
C ILE A 60 7.38 -1.08 -6.19
N PHE A 61 6.75 0.06 -5.96
CA PHE A 61 6.13 0.85 -7.01
C PHE A 61 6.29 2.34 -6.72
N ASP A 62 6.20 3.12 -7.78
CA ASP A 62 6.31 4.56 -7.73
C ASP A 62 4.93 5.21 -7.80
N VAL A 63 4.76 6.31 -7.08
CA VAL A 63 3.61 7.18 -7.17
C VAL A 63 4.07 8.58 -7.51
N GLU A 64 3.54 9.10 -8.61
CA GLU A 64 3.74 10.50 -9.00
C GLU A 64 2.82 11.39 -8.18
N LEU A 65 3.38 12.46 -7.62
CA LEU A 65 2.66 13.48 -6.89
C LEU A 65 2.38 14.67 -7.83
N PRO A 66 1.17 15.25 -7.77
CA PRO A 66 0.89 16.47 -8.52
C PRO A 66 1.80 17.60 -8.02
N SER A 67 2.31 18.41 -8.94
CA SER A 67 3.06 19.62 -8.58
C SER A 67 2.15 20.70 -8.03
N ASP A 68 2.69 21.61 -7.23
CA ASP A 68 1.94 22.77 -6.74
C ASP A 68 1.30 23.60 -7.86
N GLU A 69 2.00 23.74 -8.98
CA GLU A 69 1.49 24.43 -10.17
C GLU A 69 0.27 23.71 -10.74
N SER A 70 0.33 22.37 -10.87
CA SER A 70 -0.81 21.59 -11.36
C SER A 70 -2.02 21.68 -10.41
N LEU A 71 -1.78 21.67 -9.10
CA LEU A 71 -2.84 21.83 -8.10
C LEU A 71 -3.47 23.22 -8.18
N LYS A 72 -2.69 24.28 -8.35
CA LYS A 72 -3.23 25.64 -8.49
C LYS A 72 -3.99 25.83 -9.80
N MET A 73 -3.56 25.19 -10.88
CA MET A 73 -4.32 25.19 -12.15
C MET A 73 -5.71 24.57 -11.98
N ASP A 74 -5.83 23.50 -11.20
CA ASP A 74 -7.10 22.80 -11.00
C ASP A 74 -7.99 23.45 -9.93
N PHE A 75 -7.40 24.04 -8.89
CA PHE A 75 -8.12 24.51 -7.70
C PHE A 75 -8.08 26.02 -7.47
N GLY A 76 -7.34 26.78 -8.28
CA GLY A 76 -7.18 28.24 -8.19
C GLY A 76 -5.84 28.67 -7.60
N ASP A 77 -5.38 29.88 -7.97
CA ASP A 77 -4.10 30.44 -7.51
C ASP A 77 -4.04 30.66 -5.98
N ASP A 78 -5.20 30.78 -5.33
CA ASP A 78 -5.38 30.92 -3.89
C ASP A 78 -5.56 29.59 -3.15
N ALA A 79 -5.45 28.45 -3.84
CA ALA A 79 -5.50 27.13 -3.22
C ALA A 79 -4.42 26.94 -2.15
N VAL A 80 -4.84 26.44 -0.99
CA VAL A 80 -3.93 26.10 0.12
C VAL A 80 -3.46 24.66 -0.07
N ILE A 81 -2.17 24.50 -0.36
CA ILE A 81 -1.52 23.20 -0.52
C ILE A 81 -0.95 22.78 0.84
N PRO A 82 -1.27 21.57 1.33
CA PRO A 82 -0.77 21.10 2.61
C PRO A 82 0.73 20.80 2.56
N ASP A 83 1.45 21.15 3.63
CA ASP A 83 2.90 20.90 3.76
C ASP A 83 3.26 19.40 3.85
N LYS A 84 2.26 18.54 4.06
CA LYS A 84 2.42 17.08 4.21
C LYS A 84 1.39 16.34 3.41
N ILE A 85 1.80 15.20 2.84
CA ILE A 85 0.93 14.32 2.07
C ILE A 85 0.74 13.03 2.86
N THR A 86 -0.53 12.65 3.07
CA THR A 86 -0.87 11.38 3.71
C THR A 86 -1.30 10.35 2.68
N PHE A 87 -0.62 9.21 2.66
CA PHE A 87 -1.07 8.03 1.96
C PHE A 87 -1.85 7.15 2.93
N GLY A 88 -3.13 6.93 2.62
CA GLY A 88 -3.97 6.02 3.37
C GLY A 88 -3.38 4.60 3.38
N GLY A 89 -3.73 3.82 4.39
CA GLY A 89 -3.36 2.41 4.43
C GLY A 89 -3.99 1.65 3.27
N ALA A 90 -3.19 0.81 2.61
CA ALA A 90 -3.67 -0.13 1.62
C ALA A 90 -4.47 -1.25 2.32
N SER A 91 -5.41 -1.86 1.60
CA SER A 91 -6.12 -3.04 2.08
C SER A 91 -5.70 -4.29 1.32
N LEU A 92 -5.53 -5.40 2.02
CA LEU A 92 -5.29 -6.71 1.46
C LEU A 92 -6.52 -7.59 1.69
N THR A 93 -7.05 -8.17 0.63
CA THR A 93 -8.07 -9.23 0.70
C THR A 93 -7.47 -10.55 0.30
N TYR A 94 -7.80 -11.63 1.00
CA TYR A 94 -7.28 -12.98 0.72
C TYR A 94 -8.28 -14.04 1.17
N ARG A 95 -8.04 -15.30 0.78
CA ARG A 95 -8.79 -16.45 1.27
C ARG A 95 -7.90 -17.36 2.10
N ALA A 96 -8.45 -17.92 3.17
CA ALA A 96 -7.81 -18.99 3.95
C ALA A 96 -8.90 -20.01 4.32
N ASN A 97 -8.65 -21.30 4.06
CA ASN A 97 -9.61 -22.38 4.33
C ASN A 97 -11.01 -22.12 3.73
N GLY A 98 -11.06 -21.55 2.52
CA GLY A 98 -12.30 -21.21 1.83
C GLY A 98 -13.05 -19.98 2.37
N VAL A 99 -12.56 -19.34 3.42
CA VAL A 99 -13.14 -18.12 4.01
C VAL A 99 -12.38 -16.90 3.52
N SER A 100 -13.08 -15.80 3.22
CA SER A 100 -12.46 -14.54 2.78
C SER A 100 -12.16 -13.63 3.97
N PHE A 101 -10.98 -13.04 3.97
CA PHE A 101 -10.47 -12.15 5.00
C PHE A 101 -10.03 -10.82 4.40
N LYS A 102 -9.93 -9.81 5.26
CA LYS A 102 -9.41 -8.48 4.91
C LYS A 102 -8.53 -7.97 6.04
N THR A 103 -7.33 -7.51 5.69
CA THR A 103 -6.43 -6.77 6.59
C THR A 103 -6.02 -5.44 5.95
N LYS A 104 -5.36 -4.57 6.71
CA LYS A 104 -4.94 -3.24 6.27
C LYS A 104 -3.48 -3.00 6.65
N SER A 105 -2.77 -2.26 5.81
CA SER A 105 -1.47 -1.72 6.17
C SER A 105 -1.60 -0.51 7.07
N ASN A 106 -0.47 -0.07 7.62
CA ASN A 106 -0.28 1.25 8.19
C ASN A 106 -0.43 2.36 7.13
N THR A 107 -0.66 3.59 7.59
CA THR A 107 -0.61 4.81 6.77
C THR A 107 0.82 5.31 6.64
N LEU A 108 1.09 6.13 5.62
CA LEU A 108 2.34 6.88 5.49
C LEU A 108 2.04 8.39 5.50
N GLU A 109 2.88 9.15 6.20
CA GLU A 109 2.92 10.62 6.14
C GLU A 109 4.27 11.00 5.53
N ILE A 110 4.27 11.85 4.50
CA ILE A 110 5.42 12.19 3.64
C ILE A 110 5.55 13.71 3.49
#